data_AF-A0A5M9PUC1-F1
#
_entry.id   AF-A0A5M9PUC1-F1
#
_cell.length_a   1.000
_cell.length_b   1.000
_cell.length_c   1.000
_cell.angle_alpha   90.00
_cell.angle_beta   90.00
_cell.angle_gamma   90.00
#
_symmetry.space_group_name_H-M   'P 1'
#
loop_
_entity.id
_entity.type
_entity.pdbx_description
1 polymer ?
#
loop_
_entity_poly.entity_id
_entity_poly.type
_entity_poly.pdbx_seq_one_letter_code
_entity_poly.pdbx_strand_id
1 'polypeptide(L)'
;MKYKTRRRKPNRRQSLLKQLIFIFLVILGILVYNKIFNNQAQKPSEAQLQEINEHKFIKEIAPLAQKSQKESQVLASITIAQACLESNFGKSELASKYHNLFGVKASGDVPKVSLATQEYENGQWVTVQGVFSVYPNFADSVSAHTQLFLYGTTWNSKQYASVISATDYKTAAKAVQNSGYATDPTYADKLINMIKVQAFKNH
;
A
#
# COMPACT_ATOMS: atom_id res chain seq x y z
N MET A 1 -31.20 -86.55 -19.14
CA MET A 1 -30.21 -85.88 -20.01
C MET A 1 -29.59 -84.70 -19.24
N LYS A 2 -28.35 -84.79 -18.77
CA LYS A 2 -27.68 -83.73 -17.97
C LYS A 2 -26.54 -83.12 -18.79
N TYR A 3 -26.67 -81.85 -19.18
CA TYR A 3 -25.59 -81.11 -19.86
C TYR A 3 -24.52 -80.66 -18.84
N LYS A 4 -23.27 -81.08 -19.04
CA LYS A 4 -22.10 -80.53 -18.33
C LYS A 4 -21.54 -79.34 -19.10
N THR A 5 -21.72 -78.13 -18.59
CA THR A 5 -21.09 -76.92 -19.13
C THR A 5 -19.62 -76.82 -18.69
N ARG A 6 -18.68 -76.86 -19.65
CA ARG A 6 -17.25 -76.57 -19.42
C ARG A 6 -17.05 -75.08 -19.18
N ARG A 7 -16.64 -74.69 -17.97
CA ARG A 7 -16.15 -73.33 -17.68
C ARG A 7 -14.75 -73.14 -18.27
N ARG A 8 -14.59 -72.20 -19.20
CA ARG A 8 -13.27 -71.76 -19.70
C ARG A 8 -12.53 -71.01 -18.58
N LYS A 9 -11.32 -71.45 -18.23
CA LYS A 9 -10.45 -70.74 -17.28
C LYS A 9 -9.90 -69.47 -17.95
N PRO A 10 -9.92 -68.31 -17.27
CA PRO A 10 -9.42 -67.07 -17.82
C PRO A 10 -7.90 -67.16 -18.10
N ASN A 11 -7.46 -66.55 -19.19
CA ASN A 11 -6.09 -66.63 -19.66
C ASN A 11 -5.17 -65.78 -18.77
N ARG A 12 -4.16 -66.38 -18.12
CA ARG A 12 -3.35 -65.74 -17.06
C ARG A 12 -2.68 -64.44 -17.51
N ARG A 13 -2.27 -64.36 -18.79
CA ARG A 13 -1.73 -63.13 -19.42
C ARG A 13 -2.75 -62.00 -19.52
N GLN A 14 -4.02 -62.29 -19.80
CA GLN A 14 -5.08 -61.27 -19.84
C GLN A 14 -5.41 -60.75 -18.43
N SER A 15 -5.30 -61.60 -17.41
CA SER A 15 -5.45 -61.19 -16.00
C SER A 15 -4.34 -60.23 -15.56
N LEU A 16 -3.09 -60.54 -15.94
CA LEU A 16 -1.93 -59.69 -15.63
C LEU A 16 -2.00 -58.34 -16.34
N LEU A 17 -2.39 -58.31 -17.62
CA LEU A 17 -2.54 -57.07 -18.38
C LEU A 17 -3.60 -56.15 -17.77
N LYS A 18 -4.73 -56.71 -17.32
CA LYS A 18 -5.78 -55.94 -16.62
C LYS A 18 -5.29 -55.39 -15.27
N GLN A 19 -4.50 -56.16 -14.52
CA GLN A 19 -3.88 -55.67 -13.28
C GLN A 19 -2.88 -54.53 -13.53
N LEU A 20 -2.05 -54.63 -14.57
CA LEU A 20 -1.10 -53.58 -14.92
C LEU A 20 -1.80 -52.28 -15.37
N ILE A 21 -2.86 -52.39 -16.18
CA ILE A 21 -3.69 -51.23 -16.59
C ILE A 21 -4.34 -50.58 -15.36
N PHE A 22 -4.87 -51.39 -14.44
CA PHE A 22 -5.48 -50.87 -13.21
C PHE A 22 -4.46 -50.13 -12.33
N ILE A 23 -3.27 -50.71 -12.11
CA ILE A 23 -2.18 -50.06 -11.36
C ILE A 23 -1.76 -48.75 -12.03
N PHE A 24 -1.64 -48.74 -13.36
CA PHE A 24 -1.29 -47.55 -14.11
C PHE A 24 -2.34 -46.44 -13.95
N LEU A 25 -3.64 -46.76 -14.03
CA LEU A 25 -4.71 -45.79 -13.82
C LEU A 25 -4.75 -45.24 -12.39
N VAL A 26 -4.43 -46.07 -11.39
CA VAL A 26 -4.30 -45.61 -9.99
C VAL A 26 -3.12 -44.65 -9.84
N ILE A 27 -1.94 -45.00 -10.38
CA ILE A 27 -0.76 -44.12 -10.34
C ILE A 27 -1.03 -42.80 -11.06
N LEU A 28 -1.64 -42.86 -12.25
CA LEU A 28 -2.01 -41.68 -13.02
C LEU A 28 -3.03 -40.82 -12.25
N GLY A 29 -4.01 -41.45 -11.59
CA GLY A 29 -4.96 -40.79 -10.70
C GLY A 29 -4.29 -40.08 -9.52
N ILE A 30 -3.29 -40.70 -8.88
CA ILE A 30 -2.50 -40.08 -7.80
C ILE A 30 -1.69 -38.90 -8.32
N LEU A 31 -1.07 -39.03 -9.50
CA LEU A 31 -0.30 -37.94 -10.11
C LEU A 31 -1.19 -36.74 -10.48
N VAL A 32 -2.38 -37.00 -11.03
CA VAL A 32 -3.38 -35.97 -11.34
C VAL A 32 -3.93 -35.35 -10.06
N TYR A 33 -4.25 -36.16 -9.05
CA TYR A 33 -4.72 -35.68 -7.75
C TYR A 33 -3.68 -34.79 -7.07
N ASN A 34 -2.42 -35.22 -6.98
CA ASN A 34 -1.33 -34.42 -6.41
C ASN A 34 -1.12 -33.13 -7.21
N LYS A 35 -1.22 -33.17 -8.54
CA LYS A 35 -1.13 -31.97 -9.38
C LYS A 35 -2.28 -31.00 -9.11
N ILE A 36 -3.51 -31.48 -8.92
CA ILE A 36 -4.68 -30.63 -8.65
C ILE A 36 -4.65 -30.09 -7.21
N PHE A 37 -4.30 -30.93 -6.23
CA PHE A 37 -4.26 -30.56 -4.81
C PHE A 37 -3.11 -29.59 -4.51
N ASN A 38 -1.94 -29.79 -5.10
CA ASN A 38 -0.80 -28.90 -4.93
C ASN A 38 -0.92 -27.57 -5.70
N ASN A 39 -1.85 -27.46 -6.67
CA ASN A 39 -2.09 -26.22 -7.43
C ASN A 39 -3.23 -25.36 -6.85
N GLN A 40 -3.75 -25.67 -5.66
CA GLN A 40 -4.59 -24.70 -4.96
C GLN A 40 -3.67 -23.59 -4.44
N ALA A 41 -3.48 -22.55 -5.26
CA ALA A 41 -2.85 -21.31 -4.83
C ALA A 41 -3.58 -20.83 -3.57
N GLN A 42 -2.94 -20.92 -2.42
CA GLN A 42 -3.50 -20.42 -1.17
C GLN A 42 -3.81 -18.93 -1.39
N LYS A 43 -5.07 -18.54 -1.16
CA LYS A 43 -5.47 -17.14 -1.17
C LYS A 43 -4.56 -16.39 -0.18
N PRO A 44 -4.01 -15.21 -0.55
CA PRO A 44 -3.15 -14.46 0.36
C PRO A 44 -3.84 -14.22 1.69
N SER A 45 -3.07 -14.25 2.78
CA SER A 45 -3.57 -13.84 4.09
C SER A 45 -3.93 -12.34 4.07
N GLU A 46 -4.74 -11.90 5.02
CA GLU A 46 -5.13 -10.48 5.13
C GLU A 46 -3.90 -9.57 5.29
N ALA A 47 -2.90 -10.00 6.07
CA ALA A 47 -1.64 -9.29 6.23
C ALA A 47 -0.87 -9.16 4.91
N GLN A 48 -0.82 -10.23 4.11
CA GLN A 48 -0.19 -10.20 2.79
C GLN A 48 -0.95 -9.28 1.83
N LEU A 49 -2.28 -9.31 1.86
CA LEU A 49 -3.10 -8.42 1.04
C LEU A 49 -2.92 -6.95 1.42
N GLN A 50 -2.79 -6.67 2.72
CA GLN A 50 -2.47 -5.35 3.23
C GLN A 50 -1.11 -4.87 2.70
N GLU A 51 -0.06 -5.67 2.84
CA GLU A 51 1.28 -5.35 2.34
C GLU A 51 1.28 -5.09 0.83
N ILE A 52 0.57 -5.92 0.06
CA ILE A 52 0.43 -5.74 -1.40
C ILE A 52 -0.23 -4.40 -1.73
N ASN A 53 -1.30 -4.03 -1.01
CA ASN A 53 -2.01 -2.76 -1.24
C ASN A 53 -1.16 -1.55 -0.83
N GLU A 54 -0.44 -1.62 0.28
CA GLU A 54 0.49 -0.57 0.73
C GLU A 54 1.62 -0.36 -0.30
N HIS A 55 2.20 -1.45 -0.80
CA HIS A 55 3.23 -1.38 -1.84
C HIS A 55 2.69 -0.87 -3.18
N LYS A 56 1.44 -1.21 -3.54
CA LYS A 56 0.78 -0.65 -4.73
C LYS A 56 0.61 0.85 -4.61
N PHE A 57 0.18 1.35 -3.45
CA PHE A 57 0.06 2.77 -3.19
C PHE A 57 1.42 3.49 -3.32
N ILE A 58 2.49 2.93 -2.73
CA ILE A 58 3.83 3.50 -2.84
C ILE A 58 4.28 3.57 -4.31
N LYS A 59 4.03 2.53 -5.10
CA LYS A 59 4.34 2.53 -6.54
C LYS A 59 3.60 3.60 -7.33
N GLU A 60 2.38 3.94 -6.92
CA GLU A 60 1.59 5.01 -7.53
C GLU A 60 2.13 6.40 -7.18
N ILE A 61 2.52 6.61 -5.92
CA ILE A 61 3.03 7.90 -5.43
C ILE A 61 4.48 8.16 -5.83
N ALA A 62 5.32 7.12 -5.93
CA ALA A 62 6.75 7.23 -6.21
C ALA A 62 7.10 8.12 -7.43
N PRO A 63 6.52 7.93 -8.63
CA PRO A 63 6.83 8.79 -9.77
C PRO A 63 6.42 10.25 -9.56
N LEU A 64 5.33 10.50 -8.83
CA LEU A 64 4.86 11.86 -8.49
C LEU A 64 5.84 12.55 -7.54
N ALA A 65 6.26 11.83 -6.49
CA ALA A 65 7.24 12.32 -5.52
C ALA A 65 8.62 12.57 -6.16
N GLN A 66 9.08 11.68 -7.05
CA GLN A 66 10.32 11.87 -7.81
C GLN A 66 10.27 13.07 -8.73
N LYS A 67 9.13 13.31 -9.40
CA LYS A 67 8.91 14.51 -10.20
C LYS A 67 8.98 15.76 -9.32
N SER A 68 8.25 15.78 -8.21
CA SER A 68 8.29 16.87 -7.22
C SER A 68 9.70 17.16 -6.73
N GLN A 69 10.51 16.13 -6.43
CA GLN A 69 11.88 16.31 -5.97
C GLN A 69 12.74 17.04 -7.01
N LYS A 70 12.56 16.73 -8.30
CA LYS A 70 13.28 17.43 -9.39
C LYS A 70 12.90 18.91 -9.48
N GLU A 71 11.66 19.25 -9.15
CA GLU A 71 11.12 20.62 -9.24
C GLU A 71 11.40 21.47 -7.99
N SER A 72 11.55 20.84 -6.82
CA SER A 72 11.54 21.55 -5.52
C SER A 72 12.65 21.18 -4.54
N GLN A 73 13.46 20.16 -4.84
CA GLN A 73 14.44 19.55 -3.93
C GLN A 73 13.88 18.85 -2.69
N VAL A 74 12.56 18.90 -2.43
CA VAL A 74 11.93 18.09 -1.38
C VAL A 74 12.16 16.61 -1.70
N LEU A 75 12.84 15.89 -0.79
CA LEU A 75 13.19 14.49 -1.01
C LEU A 75 11.93 13.64 -1.25
N ALA A 76 11.94 12.85 -2.33
CA ALA A 76 10.81 11.99 -2.69
C ALA A 76 10.47 11.00 -1.56
N SER A 77 11.47 10.55 -0.81
CA SER A 77 11.28 9.69 0.37
C SER A 77 10.43 10.36 1.45
N ILE A 78 10.57 11.67 1.66
CA ILE A 78 9.76 12.44 2.61
C ILE A 78 8.32 12.53 2.10
N THR A 79 8.12 12.92 0.83
CA THR A 79 6.79 13.01 0.23
C THR A 79 6.05 11.66 0.26
N ILE A 80 6.71 10.56 -0.09
CA ILE A 80 6.13 9.21 -0.03
C ILE A 80 5.76 8.84 1.41
N ALA A 81 6.65 9.09 2.36
CA ALA A 81 6.43 8.74 3.76
C ALA A 81 5.28 9.52 4.38
N GLN A 82 5.21 10.84 4.13
CA GLN A 82 4.08 11.66 4.54
C GLN A 82 2.80 11.20 3.86
N ALA A 83 2.80 10.95 2.54
CA ALA A 83 1.62 10.43 1.86
C ALA A 83 1.14 9.11 2.48
N CYS A 84 2.02 8.16 2.77
CA CYS A 84 1.64 6.90 3.41
C CYS A 84 1.05 7.11 4.81
N LEU A 85 1.71 7.93 5.64
CA LEU A 85 1.33 8.18 7.02
C LEU A 85 0.00 8.94 7.13
N GLU A 86 -0.12 10.04 6.39
CA GLU A 86 -1.27 10.96 6.47
C GLU A 86 -2.53 10.38 5.82
N SER A 87 -2.39 9.57 4.77
CA SER A 87 -3.53 9.01 4.04
C SER A 87 -3.89 7.58 4.43
N ASN A 88 -3.16 6.96 5.38
CA ASN A 88 -3.23 5.53 5.65
C ASN A 88 -3.08 4.71 4.35
N PHE A 89 -2.00 4.96 3.61
CA PHE A 89 -1.73 4.36 2.30
C PHE A 89 -2.91 4.52 1.30
N GLY A 90 -3.48 5.72 1.24
CA GLY A 90 -4.59 6.10 0.38
C GLY A 90 -5.97 5.63 0.84
N LYS A 91 -6.06 4.92 1.98
CA LYS A 91 -7.30 4.32 2.47
C LYS A 91 -8.21 5.29 3.23
N SER A 92 -7.68 6.43 3.71
CA SER A 92 -8.51 7.41 4.41
C SER A 92 -9.63 7.92 3.49
N GLU A 93 -10.79 8.29 4.06
CA GLU A 93 -11.89 8.83 3.27
C GLU A 93 -11.46 10.07 2.47
N LEU A 94 -10.68 10.95 3.11
CA LEU A 94 -10.17 12.17 2.51
C LEU A 94 -9.25 11.88 1.30
N ALA A 95 -8.39 10.87 1.40
CA ALA A 95 -7.52 10.47 0.30
C ALA A 95 -8.27 9.71 -0.79
N SER A 96 -9.06 8.69 -0.44
CA SER A 96 -9.69 7.80 -1.41
C SER A 96 -10.81 8.45 -2.23
N LYS A 97 -11.58 9.37 -1.63
CA LYS A 97 -12.71 10.04 -2.32
C LYS A 97 -12.36 11.41 -2.88
N TYR A 98 -11.43 12.13 -2.24
CA TYR A 98 -11.15 13.54 -2.55
C TYR A 98 -9.69 13.78 -2.95
N HIS A 99 -8.91 12.70 -3.09
CA HIS A 99 -7.50 12.69 -3.48
C HIS A 99 -6.58 13.55 -2.61
N ASN A 100 -6.99 13.93 -1.39
CA ASN A 100 -6.18 14.75 -0.51
C ASN A 100 -5.36 13.86 0.44
N LEU A 101 -4.11 13.63 0.03
CA LEU A 101 -3.19 12.71 0.70
C LEU A 101 -2.63 13.26 2.02
N PHE A 102 -2.57 14.58 2.16
CA PHE A 102 -1.79 15.25 3.22
C PHE A 102 -2.65 16.04 4.21
N GLY A 103 -3.97 15.86 4.17
CA GLY A 103 -4.89 16.56 5.08
C GLY A 103 -4.93 18.08 4.88
N VAL A 104 -4.65 18.56 3.65
CA VAL A 104 -4.58 20.00 3.38
C VAL A 104 -5.94 20.65 3.62
N LYS A 105 -6.00 21.58 4.58
CA LYS A 105 -7.20 22.39 4.86
C LYS A 105 -7.46 23.35 3.69
N ALA A 106 -8.72 23.54 3.33
CA ALA A 106 -9.09 24.46 2.27
C ALA A 106 -8.99 25.91 2.75
N SER A 107 -8.46 26.79 1.89
CA SER A 107 -8.47 28.24 2.10
C SER A 107 -8.93 28.93 0.82
N GLY A 108 -9.76 29.98 0.98
CA GLY A 108 -10.35 30.69 -0.15
C GLY A 108 -11.43 29.90 -0.90
N ASP A 109 -11.59 30.22 -2.18
CA ASP A 109 -12.59 29.64 -3.06
C ASP A 109 -12.00 28.51 -3.92
N VAL A 110 -11.77 27.37 -3.26
CA VAL A 110 -11.30 26.13 -3.89
C VAL A 110 -12.31 25.00 -3.67
N PRO A 111 -12.34 23.97 -4.52
CA PRO A 111 -13.09 22.76 -4.26
C PRO A 111 -12.76 22.19 -2.87
N LYS A 112 -13.78 21.95 -2.05
CA LYS A 112 -13.62 21.60 -0.64
C LYS A 112 -14.72 20.66 -0.14
N VAL A 113 -14.39 19.91 0.90
CA VAL A 113 -15.30 19.01 1.60
C VAL A 113 -15.22 19.24 3.11
N SER A 114 -16.37 19.17 3.80
CA SER A 114 -16.41 19.15 5.26
C SER A 114 -16.46 17.70 5.74
N LEU A 115 -15.51 17.31 6.58
CA LEU A 115 -15.45 15.97 7.19
C LEU A 115 -15.17 16.11 8.69
N ALA A 116 -15.68 15.16 9.47
CA ALA A 116 -15.29 15.03 10.86
C ALA A 116 -13.81 14.63 10.94
N THR A 117 -13.04 15.32 11.78
CA THR A 117 -11.62 15.03 12.04
C THR A 117 -11.36 15.08 13.54
N GLN A 118 -10.30 14.40 13.98
CA GLN A 118 -9.83 14.52 15.37
C GLN A 118 -8.75 15.60 15.44
N GLU A 119 -8.92 16.55 16.35
CA GLU A 119 -7.92 17.56 16.70
C GLU A 119 -7.49 17.33 18.15
N TYR A 120 -6.22 17.59 18.45
CA TYR A 120 -5.70 17.51 19.81
C TYR A 120 -5.68 18.89 20.44
N GLU A 121 -6.65 19.17 21.30
CA GLU A 121 -6.85 20.46 21.94
C GLU A 121 -6.86 20.27 23.46
N ASN A 122 -6.17 21.15 24.19
CA ASN A 122 -6.15 21.14 25.66
C ASN A 122 -5.81 19.78 26.31
N GLY A 123 -4.96 18.98 25.65
CA GLY A 123 -4.52 17.69 26.16
C GLY A 123 -5.48 16.51 25.90
N GLN A 124 -6.51 16.70 25.07
CA GLN A 124 -7.47 15.64 24.72
C GLN A 124 -7.80 15.65 23.22
N TRP A 125 -8.19 14.50 22.69
CA TRP A 125 -8.70 14.37 21.33
C TRP A 125 -10.17 14.76 21.27
N VAL A 126 -10.50 15.72 20.41
CA VAL A 126 -11.88 16.18 20.16
C VAL A 126 -12.22 15.96 18.70
N THR A 127 -13.46 15.56 18.42
CA THR A 127 -13.95 15.49 17.04
C THR A 127 -14.56 16.83 16.65
N VAL A 128 -14.02 17.42 15.58
CA VAL A 128 -14.48 18.69 15.02
C VAL A 128 -14.77 18.54 13.52
N GLN A 129 -15.48 19.51 12.93
CA GLN A 129 -15.63 19.58 11.48
C GLN A 129 -14.42 20.30 10.88
N GLY A 130 -13.65 19.59 10.08
CA GLY A 130 -12.56 20.14 9.28
C GLY A 130 -13.02 20.40 7.84
N VAL A 131 -12.57 21.51 7.26
CA VAL A 131 -12.80 21.82 5.83
C VAL A 131 -11.51 21.57 5.06
N PHE A 132 -11.54 20.59 4.17
CA PHE A 132 -10.36 20.11 3.45
C PHE A 132 -10.47 20.38 1.96
N SER A 133 -9.33 20.63 1.32
CA SER A 133 -9.24 20.78 -0.13
C SER A 133 -9.59 19.46 -0.82
N VAL A 134 -10.22 19.55 -1.99
CA VAL A 134 -10.51 18.43 -2.88
C VAL A 134 -9.62 18.55 -4.10
N TYR A 135 -8.98 17.45 -4.49
CA TYR A 135 -8.10 17.41 -5.66
C TYR A 135 -8.66 16.49 -6.76
N PRO A 136 -8.42 16.81 -8.04
CA PRO A 136 -8.79 15.94 -9.15
C PRO A 136 -8.10 14.57 -9.12
N ASN A 137 -6.85 14.51 -8.64
CA ASN A 137 -6.05 13.29 -8.54
C ASN A 137 -4.90 13.46 -7.53
N PHE A 138 -4.14 12.39 -7.28
CA PHE A 138 -3.00 12.43 -6.35
C PHE A 138 -1.83 13.30 -6.81
N ALA A 139 -1.65 13.54 -8.12
CA ALA A 139 -0.59 14.45 -8.60
C ALA A 139 -0.86 15.89 -8.17
N ASP A 140 -2.11 16.33 -8.20
CA ASP A 140 -2.51 17.66 -7.70
C ASP A 140 -2.31 17.77 -6.18
N SER A 141 -2.61 16.71 -5.42
CA SER A 141 -2.33 16.70 -3.98
C SER A 141 -0.84 16.73 -3.66
N VAL A 142 0.00 16.00 -4.42
CA VAL A 142 1.46 16.08 -4.29
C VAL A 142 1.95 17.47 -4.65
N SER A 143 1.42 18.08 -5.72
CA SER A 143 1.79 19.44 -6.12
C SER A 143 1.46 20.48 -5.03
N ALA A 144 0.26 20.40 -4.43
CA ALA A 144 -0.12 21.29 -3.33
C ALA A 144 0.80 21.14 -2.10
N HIS A 145 1.16 19.91 -1.76
CA HIS A 145 2.15 19.64 -0.72
C HIS A 145 3.51 20.25 -1.07
N THR A 146 4.00 20.07 -2.29
CA THR A 146 5.26 20.67 -2.75
C THR A 146 5.24 22.20 -2.66
N GLN A 147 4.13 22.85 -3.02
CA GLN A 147 3.97 24.29 -2.90
C GLN A 147 4.04 24.77 -1.44
N LEU A 148 3.48 24.01 -0.50
CA LEU A 148 3.61 24.32 0.93
C LEU A 148 5.09 24.34 1.37
N PHE A 149 5.89 23.36 0.92
CA PHE A 149 7.31 23.35 1.24
C PHE A 149 8.06 24.52 0.59
N LEU A 150 7.78 24.81 -0.68
CA LEU A 150 8.44 25.88 -1.43
C LEU A 150 8.11 27.29 -0.94
N TYR A 151 6.86 27.53 -0.54
CA TYR A 151 6.36 28.87 -0.26
C TYR A 151 5.98 29.10 1.20
N GLY A 152 6.07 28.08 2.05
CA GLY A 152 5.71 28.17 3.46
C GLY A 152 4.24 28.51 3.67
N THR A 153 3.96 29.17 4.78
CA THR A 153 2.61 29.64 5.14
C THR A 153 2.47 31.13 4.91
N THR A 154 1.23 31.64 4.98
CA THR A 154 0.95 33.07 4.78
C THR A 154 1.66 33.99 5.76
N TRP A 155 2.02 33.51 6.96
CA TRP A 155 2.76 34.26 7.97
C TRP A 155 4.25 33.95 8.00
N ASN A 156 4.70 32.87 7.37
CA ASN A 156 6.12 32.50 7.30
C ASN A 156 6.44 31.79 5.98
N SER A 157 6.90 32.57 4.99
CA SER A 157 7.23 32.07 3.66
C SER A 157 8.47 31.17 3.60
N LYS A 158 9.27 31.13 4.68
CA LYS A 158 10.49 30.31 4.78
C LYS A 158 10.32 29.17 5.78
N GLN A 159 9.10 28.89 6.23
CA GLN A 159 8.82 27.93 7.30
C GLN A 159 9.50 26.57 7.07
N TYR A 160 9.57 26.09 5.82
CA TYR A 160 10.13 24.79 5.47
C TYR A 160 11.47 24.86 4.73
N ALA A 161 12.17 26.00 4.75
CA ALA A 161 13.43 26.17 4.02
C ALA A 161 14.50 25.13 4.42
N SER A 162 14.55 24.76 5.71
CA SER A 162 15.47 23.71 6.19
C SER A 162 15.15 22.32 5.64
N VAL A 163 13.89 22.05 5.30
CA VAL A 163 13.48 20.77 4.69
C VAL A 163 13.99 20.69 3.25
N ILE A 164 13.87 21.77 2.49
CA ILE A 164 14.38 21.87 1.12
C ILE A 164 15.91 21.71 1.09
N SER A 165 16.62 22.29 2.06
CA SER A 165 18.08 22.20 2.12
C SER A 165 18.64 20.84 2.57
N ALA A 166 17.79 19.94 3.09
CA ALA A 166 18.25 18.69 3.66
C ALA A 166 18.64 17.69 2.56
N THR A 167 19.83 17.11 2.67
CA THR A 167 20.39 16.17 1.68
C THR A 167 20.16 14.70 2.04
N ASP A 168 19.67 14.42 3.25
CA ASP A 168 19.30 13.09 3.70
C ASP A 168 17.95 13.08 4.42
N TYR A 169 17.28 11.92 4.40
CA TYR A 169 15.92 11.80 4.89
C TYR A 169 15.78 11.95 6.41
N LYS A 170 16.82 11.68 7.20
CA LYS A 170 16.74 11.82 8.67
C LYS A 170 16.80 13.29 9.03
N THR A 171 17.69 14.04 8.38
CA THR A 171 17.77 15.49 8.53
C THR A 171 16.49 16.16 8.02
N ALA A 172 15.97 15.73 6.87
CA ALA A 172 14.71 16.25 6.33
C ALA A 172 13.52 15.97 7.26
N ALA A 173 13.38 14.75 7.79
CA ALA A 173 12.30 14.40 8.72
C ALA A 173 12.34 15.24 10.01
N LYS A 174 13.53 15.45 10.57
CA LYS A 174 13.72 16.36 11.72
C LYS A 174 13.37 17.79 11.37
N ALA A 175 13.77 18.25 10.17
CA ALA A 175 13.43 19.59 9.70
C ALA A 175 11.91 19.77 9.54
N VAL A 176 11.18 18.76 9.03
CA VAL A 176 9.71 18.79 8.92
C VAL A 176 9.07 18.98 10.30
N GLN A 177 9.51 18.20 11.29
CA GLN A 177 9.03 18.33 12.67
C GLN A 177 9.37 19.71 13.27
N ASN A 178 10.62 20.14 13.17
CA ASN A 178 11.07 21.43 13.71
C ASN A 178 10.39 22.64 13.03
N SER A 179 9.92 22.47 11.80
CA SER A 179 9.16 23.48 11.05
C SER A 179 7.68 23.55 11.48
N GLY A 180 7.24 22.68 12.41
CA GLY A 180 5.89 22.67 12.95
C GLY A 180 4.84 22.05 12.02
N TYR A 181 5.21 21.07 11.18
CA TYR A 181 4.26 20.39 10.30
C TYR A 181 3.19 19.61 11.08
N ALA A 182 3.59 18.97 12.19
CA ALA A 182 2.70 18.21 13.06
C ALA A 182 2.98 18.54 14.53
N THR A 183 1.94 18.48 15.36
CA THR A 183 2.05 18.65 16.83
C THR A 183 2.59 17.41 17.54
N ASP A 184 2.64 16.27 16.84
CA ASP A 184 3.17 15.02 17.36
C ASP A 184 4.70 15.12 17.59
N PRO A 185 5.19 14.95 18.83
CA PRO A 185 6.62 15.03 19.14
C PRO A 185 7.46 13.90 18.53
N THR A 186 6.82 12.83 18.05
CA THR A 186 7.45 11.65 17.44
C THR A 186 7.35 11.62 15.91
N TYR A 187 6.87 12.70 15.30
CA TYR A 187 6.57 12.74 13.86
C TYR A 187 7.78 12.41 12.98
N ALA A 188 8.95 12.98 13.28
CA ALA A 188 10.18 12.70 12.56
C ALA A 188 10.57 11.21 12.60
N ASP A 189 10.41 10.57 13.76
CA ASP A 189 10.69 9.14 13.93
C ASP A 189 9.70 8.27 13.14
N LYS A 190 8.42 8.65 13.10
CA LYS A 190 7.43 7.99 12.25
C LYS A 190 7.80 8.07 10.78
N LEU A 191 8.22 9.23 10.29
CA LEU A 191 8.69 9.39 8.90
C LEU A 191 9.94 8.54 8.63
N ILE A 192 10.95 8.60 9.50
CA ILE A 192 12.18 7.80 9.39
C ILE A 192 11.85 6.30 9.32
N ASN A 193 10.93 5.83 10.15
CA ASN A 193 10.52 4.43 10.18
C ASN A 193 9.73 4.04 8.94
N MET A 194 8.79 4.88 8.48
CA MET A 194 8.05 4.68 7.24
C MET A 194 9.02 4.54 6.05
N ILE A 195 10.03 5.40 5.98
CA ILE A 195 11.05 5.37 4.93
C ILE A 195 11.85 4.06 4.95
N LYS A 196 12.33 3.64 6.14
CA LYS A 196 13.10 2.40 6.29
C LYS A 196 12.30 1.16 5.94
N VAL A 197 11.03 1.11 6.35
CA VAL A 197 10.20 -0.10 6.23
C VAL A 197 9.58 -0.21 4.84
N GLN A 198 9.14 0.91 4.26
CA GLN A 198 8.22 0.89 3.12
C GLN A 198 8.82 1.44 1.82
N ALA A 199 9.62 2.51 1.88
CA ALA A 199 10.10 3.19 0.67
C ALA A 199 11.31 2.51 -0.01
N PHE A 200 12.07 1.69 0.73
CA PHE A 200 13.37 1.18 0.25
C PHE A 200 13.59 -0.33 0.43
N LYS A 201 12.54 -1.11 0.78
CA LYS A 201 12.71 -2.56 0.88
C LYS A 201 12.90 -3.28 -0.47
N ASN A 202 12.63 -2.65 -1.62
CA ASN A 202 12.64 -3.31 -2.92
C ASN A 202 13.16 -2.44 -4.10
N HIS A 203 14.11 -1.52 -3.85
CA HIS A 203 14.80 -0.77 -4.91
C HIS A 203 16.31 -0.87 -4.75
#